data_AF-E2BV51-F1
#
_entry.id   AF-E2BV51-F1
#
_cell.length_a   1.000
_cell.length_b   1.000
_cell.length_c   1.000
_cell.angle_alpha   90.00
_cell.angle_beta   90.00
_cell.angle_gamma   90.00
#
_symmetry.space_group_name_H-M   'P 1'
#
loop_
_entity.id
_entity.type
_entity.pdbx_description
1 polymer ?
#
loop_
_entity_poly.entity_id
_entity_poly.type
_entity_poly.pdbx_seq_one_letter_code
_entity_poly.pdbx_strand_id
1 'polypeptide(L)'
;QRRGFTLGWSAVRTEMLAARPPQCFKCWGLGHARAGCSASINRSSLCFRCGRERHTVQMCNASPHCVVCEERGRAANLRMAGSACGMVERQAGGDGGRNRRRRERQ
;
A
#
# COMPACT_ATOMS: atom_id res chain seq x y z
N GLN A 1 -12.68 -19.02 13.40
CA GLN A 1 -11.26 -19.10 12.96
C GLN A 1 -10.40 -18.45 14.05
N ARG A 2 -9.38 -19.16 14.57
CA ARG A 2 -8.59 -18.70 15.73
C ARG A 2 -7.77 -17.45 15.35
N ARG A 3 -8.06 -16.31 15.99
CA ARG A 3 -7.48 -14.97 15.71
C ARG A 3 -6.13 -14.74 16.42
N GLY A 4 -5.36 -15.80 16.67
CA GLY A 4 -4.10 -15.70 17.38
C GLY A 4 -3.40 -17.04 17.63
N PHE A 5 -2.09 -16.99 17.83
CA PHE A 5 -1.23 -18.14 18.09
C PHE A 5 -0.16 -17.79 19.12
N THR A 6 0.40 -18.80 19.77
CA THR A 6 1.42 -18.61 20.80
C THR A 6 2.81 -18.77 20.20
N LEU A 7 3.67 -17.78 20.42
CA LEU A 7 5.10 -17.81 20.14
C LEU A 7 5.85 -17.95 21.47
N GLY A 8 6.23 -19.17 21.82
CA GLY A 8 6.86 -19.48 23.12
C GLY A 8 5.92 -19.12 24.27
N TRP A 9 6.30 -18.14 25.08
CA TRP A 9 5.53 -17.61 26.21
C TRP A 9 4.59 -16.44 25.86
N SER A 10 4.55 -16.02 24.59
CA SER A 10 3.76 -14.86 24.17
C SER A 10 2.56 -15.26 23.30
N ALA A 11 1.37 -14.78 23.64
CA ALA A 11 0.17 -14.95 22.81
C ALA A 11 0.01 -13.75 21.86
N VAL A 12 0.00 -14.01 20.55
CA VAL A 12 -0.12 -12.98 19.50
C VAL A 12 -1.51 -13.04 18.88
N ARG A 13 -2.14 -11.89 18.67
CA ARG A 13 -3.35 -11.79 17.84
C ARG A 13 -2.99 -11.47 16.41
N THR A 14 -3.68 -12.09 15.49
CA THR A 14 -3.49 -11.86 14.06
C THR A 14 -4.80 -11.41 13.42
N GLU A 15 -4.66 -10.50 12.47
CA GLU A 15 -5.73 -10.05 11.60
C GLU A 15 -5.35 -10.39 10.16
N MET A 16 -6.26 -11.03 9.44
CA MET A 16 -6.06 -11.27 8.01
C MET A 16 -6.25 -9.97 7.27
N LEU A 17 -5.14 -9.40 6.81
CA LEU A 17 -5.18 -8.36 5.80
C LEU A 17 -5.63 -9.00 4.49
N ALA A 18 -6.50 -8.34 3.74
CA ALA A 18 -6.83 -8.90 2.45
C ALA A 18 -5.63 -8.80 1.50
N ALA A 19 -5.70 -9.62 0.45
CA ALA A 19 -4.72 -9.64 -0.60
C ALA A 19 -4.61 -8.26 -1.27
N ARG A 20 -3.41 -7.71 -1.28
CA ARG A 20 -3.09 -6.53 -2.09
C ARG A 20 -2.96 -6.97 -3.54
N PRO A 21 -3.64 -6.32 -4.50
CA PRO A 21 -3.53 -6.68 -5.91
C PRO A 21 -2.09 -6.49 -6.40
N PRO A 22 -1.63 -7.34 -7.36
CA PRO A 22 -0.29 -7.20 -7.93
C PRO A 22 -0.15 -5.85 -8.63
N GLN A 23 1.05 -5.26 -8.55
CA GLN A 23 1.34 -3.96 -9.14
C GLN A 23 2.39 -4.11 -10.24
N CYS A 24 2.11 -3.54 -11.41
CA CYS A 24 2.98 -3.61 -12.56
C CYS A 24 4.09 -2.55 -12.49
N PHE A 25 5.35 -2.97 -12.48
CA PHE A 25 6.48 -2.03 -12.48
C PHE A 25 6.72 -1.32 -13.82
N LYS A 26 6.13 -1.80 -14.92
CA LYS A 26 6.25 -1.18 -16.26
C LYS A 26 5.28 -0.01 -16.41
N CYS A 27 3.99 -0.25 -16.20
CA CYS A 27 2.95 0.75 -16.45
C CYS A 27 2.41 1.41 -15.17
N TRP A 28 2.76 0.87 -13.99
CA TRP A 28 2.30 1.32 -12.67
C TRP A 28 0.81 1.08 -12.38
N GLY A 29 0.16 0.24 -13.19
CA GLY A 29 -1.20 -0.26 -12.94
C GLY A 29 -1.26 -1.39 -11.90
N LEU A 30 -2.48 -1.67 -11.43
CA LEU A 30 -2.77 -2.79 -10.53
C LEU A 30 -3.41 -3.96 -11.28
N GLY A 31 -3.45 -5.13 -10.64
CA GLY A 31 -4.10 -6.33 -11.15
C GLY A 31 -3.22 -7.21 -12.05
N HIS A 32 -2.01 -6.78 -12.38
CA HIS A 32 -1.08 -7.57 -13.20
C HIS A 32 0.39 -7.28 -12.88
N ALA A 33 1.27 -8.18 -13.30
CA ALA A 33 2.73 -8.02 -13.25
C ALA A 33 3.29 -7.65 -14.63
N ARG A 34 4.58 -7.30 -14.70
CA ARG A 34 5.26 -6.90 -15.95
C ARG A 34 5.12 -7.92 -17.08
N ALA A 35 5.17 -9.22 -16.76
CA ALA A 35 5.07 -10.30 -17.74
C ALA A 35 3.72 -10.31 -18.50
N GLY A 36 2.63 -9.86 -17.86
CA GLY A 36 1.29 -9.77 -18.48
C GLY A 36 0.89 -8.34 -18.88
N CYS A 37 1.84 -7.42 -19.00
CA CYS A 37 1.54 -6.01 -19.25
C CYS A 37 1.44 -5.71 -20.75
N SER A 38 0.22 -5.43 -21.24
CA SER A 38 -0.04 -5.00 -22.63
C SER A 38 0.09 -3.48 -22.84
N ALA A 39 0.27 -2.70 -21.79
CA ALA A 39 0.39 -1.25 -21.91
C ALA A 39 1.64 -0.84 -22.71
N SER A 40 1.46 0.11 -23.64
CA SER A 40 2.55 0.70 -24.43
C SER A 40 3.49 1.55 -23.58
N ILE A 41 2.93 2.26 -22.59
CA ILE A 41 3.69 3.15 -21.72
C ILE A 41 4.67 2.38 -20.82
N ASN A 42 5.91 2.85 -20.80
CA ASN A 42 6.97 2.31 -19.96
C ASN A 42 7.51 3.37 -19.00
N ARG A 43 7.24 3.16 -17.71
CA ARG A 43 7.70 3.99 -16.58
C ARG A 43 8.73 3.26 -15.72
N SER A 44 9.32 2.16 -16.21
CA SER A 44 10.26 1.35 -15.42
C SER A 44 11.56 2.07 -15.08
N SER A 45 11.91 3.12 -15.83
CA SER A 45 13.09 3.97 -15.60
C SER A 45 12.85 5.06 -14.55
N LEU A 46 11.60 5.28 -14.15
CA LEU A 46 11.23 6.31 -13.19
C LEU A 46 11.34 5.79 -11.76
N CYS A 47 11.75 6.66 -10.85
CA CYS A 47 11.77 6.38 -9.43
C CYS A 47 10.35 6.13 -8.93
N PHE A 48 10.14 4.96 -8.33
CA PHE A 48 8.82 4.53 -7.85
C PHE A 48 8.25 5.41 -6.71
N ARG A 49 9.10 6.23 -6.06
CA ARG A 49 8.68 7.15 -5.01
C ARG A 49 8.21 8.49 -5.56
N CYS A 50 8.95 9.09 -6.51
CA CYS A 50 8.75 10.48 -6.92
C CYS A 50 8.51 10.68 -8.43
N GLY A 51 8.53 9.63 -9.24
CA GLY A 51 8.27 9.75 -10.68
C GLY A 51 9.40 10.31 -11.52
N ARG A 52 10.56 10.64 -10.94
CA ARG A 52 11.71 11.21 -11.67
C ARG A 52 12.74 10.14 -12.01
N GLU A 53 13.46 10.35 -13.10
CA GLU A 53 14.53 9.47 -13.55
C GLU A 53 15.84 9.66 -12.76
N ARG A 54 16.88 8.91 -13.14
CA ARG A 54 18.28 9.00 -12.65
C ARG A 54 18.59 8.48 -11.25
N HIS A 55 17.60 8.08 -10.47
CA HIS A 55 17.86 7.54 -9.12
C HIS A 55 16.93 6.40 -8.74
N THR A 56 17.42 5.56 -7.83
CA THR A 56 16.64 4.47 -7.24
C THR A 56 15.84 5.00 -6.04
N VAL A 57 14.83 4.23 -5.63
CA VAL A 57 13.99 4.56 -4.46
C VAL A 57 14.83 4.74 -3.19
N GLN A 58 15.91 3.97 -3.05
CA GLN A 58 16.80 4.03 -1.89
C GLN A 58 17.55 5.37 -1.79
N MET A 59 17.89 5.97 -2.93
CA MET A 59 18.59 7.27 -2.99
C MET A 59 17.62 8.44 -3.20
N CYS A 60 16.31 8.20 -3.10
CA CYS A 60 15.30 9.22 -3.34
C CYS A 60 15.05 10.08 -2.09
N ASN A 61 15.49 11.35 -2.14
CA ASN A 61 15.20 12.35 -1.11
C ASN A 61 14.03 13.28 -1.48
N ALA A 62 13.41 13.09 -2.64
CA ALA A 62 12.29 13.90 -3.09
C ALA A 62 10.97 13.49 -2.39
N SER A 63 10.03 14.44 -2.33
CA SER A 63 8.66 14.18 -1.87
C SER A 63 7.98 13.12 -2.74
N PRO A 64 7.11 12.29 -2.14
CA PRO A 64 6.40 11.26 -2.88
C PRO A 64 5.49 11.88 -3.93
N HIS A 65 5.50 11.31 -5.13
CA HIS A 65 4.73 11.80 -6.26
C HIS A 65 4.27 10.64 -7.14
N CYS A 66 2.96 10.59 -7.42
CA CYS A 66 2.31 9.56 -8.19
C CYS A 66 1.95 10.09 -9.58
N VAL A 67 2.79 9.75 -10.56
CA VAL A 67 2.63 10.12 -11.99
C VAL A 67 1.27 9.66 -12.53
N VAL A 68 0.77 8.50 -12.10
CA VAL A 68 -0.53 8.00 -12.57
C VAL A 68 -1.70 8.80 -11.99
N CYS A 69 -1.58 9.37 -10.78
CA CYS A 69 -2.61 10.25 -10.24
C CYS A 69 -2.56 11.62 -10.91
N GLU A 70 -1.36 12.13 -11.19
CA GLU A 70 -1.14 13.36 -11.96
C GLU A 70 -1.78 13.28 -13.34
N GLU A 71 -1.52 12.20 -14.10
CA GLU A 71 -2.14 11.95 -15.41
C GLU A 71 -3.66 11.86 -15.37
N ARG A 72 -4.22 11.50 -14.20
CA ARG A 72 -5.68 11.42 -13.97
C ARG A 72 -6.26 12.72 -13.42
N GLY A 73 -5.47 13.79 -13.28
CA GLY A 73 -5.90 15.06 -12.72
C GLY A 73 -6.24 15.02 -11.23
N ARG A 74 -5.69 14.06 -10.49
CA ARG A 74 -5.89 13.91 -9.02
C ARG A 74 -4.67 14.41 -8.26
N ALA A 75 -4.83 14.61 -6.95
CA ALA A 75 -3.71 14.91 -6.07
C ALA A 75 -2.58 13.88 -6.24
N ALA A 76 -1.41 14.34 -6.66
CA ALA A 76 -0.29 13.48 -7.03
C ALA A 76 0.78 13.39 -5.95
N ASN A 77 0.78 14.27 -4.96
CA ASN A 77 1.68 14.32 -3.79
C ASN A 77 1.41 13.21 -2.76
N LEU A 78 1.33 11.97 -3.25
CA LEU A 78 1.02 10.77 -2.50
C LEU A 78 1.86 9.59 -2.98
N ARG A 79 1.96 8.56 -2.14
CA ARG A 79 2.62 7.31 -2.52
C ARG A 79 1.72 6.52 -3.47
N MET A 80 2.25 6.18 -4.63
CA MET A 80 1.62 5.30 -5.61
C MET A 80 1.17 3.97 -4.99
N ALA A 81 -0.03 3.51 -5.36
CA ALA A 81 -0.68 2.32 -4.82
C ALA A 81 -0.84 2.31 -3.28
N GLY A 82 -0.59 3.43 -2.59
CA GLY A 82 -0.94 3.60 -1.20
C GLY A 82 -2.45 3.75 -1.02
N SER A 83 -2.91 3.70 0.23
CA SER A 83 -4.31 3.92 0.59
C SER A 83 -4.84 5.30 0.15
N ALA A 84 -3.97 6.29 0.00
CA ALA A 84 -4.32 7.62 -0.51
C ALA A 84 -4.47 7.68 -2.05
N CYS A 85 -3.84 6.75 -2.79
CA CYS A 85 -3.76 6.77 -4.25
C CYS A 85 -5.10 6.44 -4.93
N GLY A 86 -6.07 5.91 -4.19
CA GLY A 86 -7.40 5.55 -4.69
C GLY A 86 -7.41 4.48 -5.79
N MET A 87 -6.26 3.90 -6.12
CA MET A 87 -6.14 2.77 -7.05
C MET A 87 -6.48 1.45 -6.39
N VAL A 88 -6.19 1.32 -5.09
CA VAL A 88 -6.56 0.16 -4.29
C VAL A 88 -7.88 0.48 -3.63
N GLU A 89 -8.89 -0.39 -3.79
CA GLU A 89 -10.14 -0.27 -3.05
C GLU A 89 -9.86 -0.25 -1.54
N ARG A 90 -10.45 0.74 -0.86
CA ARG A 90 -10.35 0.83 0.59
C ARG A 90 -11.18 -0.30 1.18
N GLN A 91 -10.53 -1.30 1.75
CA GLN A 91 -11.23 -2.23 2.62
C GLN A 91 -11.58 -1.50 3.91
N ALA A 92 -12.87 -1.31 4.14
CA ALA A 92 -13.40 -0.86 5.41
C ALA A 92 -13.15 -1.95 6.47
N GLY A 93 -11.95 -1.98 7.04
CA GLY A 93 -11.64 -2.77 8.22
C GLY A 93 -12.34 -2.15 9.43
N GLY A 94 -13.39 -2.80 9.92
CA GLY A 94 -14.19 -2.36 11.05
C GLY A 94 -13.37 -2.26 12.34
N ASP A 95 -13.40 -1.07 12.96
CA ASP A 95 -12.89 -0.81 14.31
C ASP A 95 -13.73 -1.59 15.33
N GLY A 96 -13.31 -2.82 15.62
CA GLY A 96 -13.96 -3.71 16.56
C GLY A 96 -13.35 -3.64 17.97
N GLY A 97 -13.80 -2.68 18.77
CA GLY A 97 -13.94 -2.87 20.22
C GLY A 97 -12.76 -2.47 21.11
N ARG A 98 -12.71 -1.18 21.45
CA ARG A 98 -11.89 -0.62 22.55
C ARG A 98 -12.53 -1.01 23.90
N ASN A 99 -12.26 -2.20 24.44
CA ASN A 99 -12.73 -2.57 25.78
C ASN A 99 -11.91 -1.84 26.86
N ARG A 100 -12.41 -0.68 27.29
CA ARG A 100 -12.02 -0.04 28.54
C ARG A 100 -12.55 -0.89 29.70
N ARG A 101 -11.76 -1.82 30.21
CA ARG A 101 -12.00 -2.38 31.55
C ARG A 101 -11.71 -1.28 32.57
N ARG A 102 -12.80 -0.71 33.07
CA ARG A 102 -12.89 0.11 34.28
C ARG A 102 -12.17 -0.65 35.40
N ARG A 103 -11.06 -0.11 35.89
CA ARG A 103 -10.49 -0.52 37.18
C ARG A 103 -11.45 -0.01 38.25
N GLU A 104 -12.33 -0.89 38.72
CA GLU A 104 -13.07 -0.67 39.95
C GLU A 104 -12.23 -1.13 41.13
N ARG A 105 -12.24 -0.24 42.10
CA ARG A 105 -11.56 -0.30 43.39
C ARG A 105 -12.12 -1.46 44.21
N GLN A 106 -11.24 -2.13 44.93
CA GLN A 106 -11.45 -2.64 46.28
C GLN A 106 -10.09 -2.61 46.96
#